data_AF-A0AA39AIS1-F1
#
_entry.id   AF-A0AA39AIS1-F1
#
_cell.length_a   1.000
_cell.length_b   1.000
_cell.length_c   1.000
_cell.angle_alpha   90.00
_cell.angle_beta   90.00
_cell.angle_gamma   90.00
#
_symmetry.space_group_name_H-M   'P 1'
#
loop_
_entity.id
_entity.type
_entity.pdbx_description
1 polymer ?
#
loop_
_entity_poly.entity_id
_entity_poly.type
_entity_poly.pdbx_seq_one_letter_code
_entity_poly.pdbx_strand_id
1 'polypeptide(L)'
;MLCGFFVILNNAITDTCMAMGEWMDNPQSESALSNILPCVDQRTSNQTLIKSKEVVTNIVNVVNQFIYTFANANPSPTDLNYYNQSGPLMPPLCYPYDSNLQDRQCGSIEVSMENASVVWKNYICTKSELGLCNNEGRVTQDTYTQLVAAVNESYALEHYTPPLLSLQNCSFVQDTFREIKTRYCHPLEHDLQMVDAGLGLISVGVMLCLVLWIFYANHPQREGVFVTLFSPIRKRQK
;
A
#
# COMPACT_ATOMS: atom_id res chain seq x y z
N MET A 1 13.21 -1.80 -36.68
CA MET A 1 12.99 -0.90 -35.53
C MET A 1 12.12 -1.56 -34.46
N LEU A 2 10.90 -2.02 -34.78
CA LEU A 2 10.00 -2.67 -33.81
C LEU A 2 10.63 -3.86 -33.06
N CYS A 3 11.30 -4.78 -33.77
CA CYS A 3 11.94 -5.96 -33.15
C CYS A 3 12.97 -5.59 -32.06
N GLY A 4 13.75 -4.53 -32.27
CA GLY A 4 14.75 -4.10 -31.28
C GLY A 4 14.12 -3.50 -30.02
N PHE A 5 13.00 -2.79 -30.17
CA PHE A 5 12.29 -2.20 -29.05
C PHE A 5 11.66 -3.27 -28.14
N PHE A 6 11.02 -4.29 -28.71
CA PHE A 6 10.41 -5.38 -27.94
C PHE A 6 11.46 -6.20 -27.17
N VAL A 7 12.61 -6.48 -27.78
CA VAL A 7 13.73 -7.14 -27.09
C VAL A 7 14.24 -6.33 -25.89
N ILE A 8 14.37 -5.00 -26.03
CA ILE A 8 14.77 -4.14 -24.91
C ILE A 8 13.73 -4.18 -23.79
N LEU A 9 12.44 -4.11 -24.14
CA LEU A 9 11.33 -4.21 -23.20
C LEU A 9 11.34 -5.54 -22.44
N ASN A 10 11.53 -6.65 -23.16
CA ASN A 10 11.57 -7.98 -22.59
C ASN A 10 12.70 -8.11 -21.56
N ASN A 11 13.90 -7.65 -21.90
CA ASN A 11 15.02 -7.64 -20.96
C ASN A 11 14.73 -6.74 -19.74
N ALA A 12 14.24 -5.52 -19.95
CA ALA A 12 13.95 -4.60 -18.85
C ALA A 12 12.91 -5.16 -17.87
N ILE A 13 11.87 -5.81 -18.38
CA ILE A 13 10.82 -6.44 -17.55
C ILE A 13 11.38 -7.65 -16.81
N THR A 14 12.13 -8.51 -17.50
CA THR A 14 12.75 -9.70 -16.90
C THR A 14 13.71 -9.31 -15.76
N ASP A 15 14.58 -8.34 -16.00
CA ASP A 15 15.53 -7.83 -15.00
C ASP A 15 14.79 -7.23 -13.80
N THR A 16 13.74 -6.45 -14.04
CA THR A 16 12.93 -5.84 -12.97
C THR A 16 12.22 -6.90 -12.13
N CYS A 17 11.61 -7.90 -12.76
CA CYS A 17 10.91 -8.98 -12.09
C CYS A 17 11.86 -9.91 -11.30
N MET A 18 13.07 -10.13 -11.82
CA MET A 18 14.12 -10.86 -11.13
C MET A 18 14.58 -10.09 -9.89
N ALA A 19 14.89 -8.79 -10.03
CA ALA A 19 15.31 -7.94 -8.93
C ALA A 19 14.24 -7.83 -7.82
N MET A 20 12.95 -7.72 -8.17
CA MET A 20 11.85 -7.76 -7.21
C MET A 20 11.82 -9.09 -6.44
N GLY A 21 12.02 -10.21 -7.14
CA GLY A 21 12.08 -11.54 -6.53
C GLY A 21 13.24 -11.72 -5.57
N GLU A 22 14.45 -11.34 -5.99
CA GLU A 22 15.66 -11.43 -5.15
C GLU A 22 15.53 -10.59 -3.88
N TRP A 23 14.95 -9.38 -4.00
CA TRP A 23 14.71 -8.54 -2.84
C TRP A 23 13.67 -9.14 -1.89
N MET A 24 12.60 -9.77 -2.40
CA MET A 24 11.62 -10.45 -1.54
C MET A 24 12.24 -11.58 -0.73
N ASP A 25 13.16 -12.34 -1.33
CA ASP A 25 13.82 -13.47 -0.67
C ASP A 25 14.86 -13.00 0.36
N ASN A 26 15.52 -11.85 0.12
CA ASN A 26 16.49 -11.25 1.03
C ASN A 26 16.35 -9.72 1.13
N PRO A 27 15.33 -9.20 1.82
CA PRO A 27 15.05 -7.76 1.91
C PRO A 27 16.10 -6.98 2.72
N GLN A 28 16.88 -7.70 3.54
CA GLN A 28 17.96 -7.16 4.37
C GLN A 28 19.33 -7.20 3.67
N SER A 29 19.40 -7.76 2.46
CA SER A 29 20.65 -7.74 1.69
C SER A 29 20.88 -6.36 1.08
N GLU A 30 22.14 -6.02 0.83
CA GLU A 30 22.53 -4.77 0.17
C GLU A 30 21.96 -4.73 -1.26
N SER A 31 20.99 -3.85 -1.50
CA SER A 31 20.34 -3.67 -2.79
C SER A 31 19.87 -2.22 -2.94
N ALA A 32 19.60 -1.77 -4.17
CA ALA A 32 19.02 -0.44 -4.38
C ALA A 32 17.67 -0.28 -3.66
N LEU A 33 16.92 -1.38 -3.53
CA LEU A 33 15.58 -1.38 -2.96
C LEU A 33 15.60 -1.41 -1.42
N SER A 34 16.54 -2.11 -0.79
CA SER A 34 16.73 -2.08 0.67
C SER A 34 17.27 -0.74 1.19
N ASN A 35 18.02 0.00 0.35
CA ASN A 35 18.42 1.38 0.66
C ASN A 35 17.25 2.38 0.68
N ILE A 36 16.21 2.14 -0.13
CA ILE A 36 15.00 2.98 -0.18
C ILE A 36 14.00 2.53 0.90
N LEU A 37 13.91 1.22 1.13
CA LEU A 37 12.99 0.57 2.07
C LEU A 37 13.79 -0.21 3.11
N PRO A 38 14.34 0.47 4.15
CA PRO A 38 15.07 -0.20 5.21
C PRO A 38 14.08 -0.98 6.08
N CYS A 39 13.95 -2.27 5.79
CA CYS A 39 13.04 -3.16 6.48
C CYS A 39 13.52 -3.40 7.92
N VAL A 40 12.59 -3.50 8.86
CA VAL A 40 12.85 -3.89 10.24
C VAL A 40 12.41 -5.33 10.46
N ASP A 41 13.07 -6.06 11.35
CA ASP A 41 12.68 -7.43 11.64
C ASP A 41 11.32 -7.53 12.35
N GLN A 42 10.64 -8.67 12.18
CA GLN A 42 9.30 -8.90 12.72
C GLN A 42 9.25 -8.78 14.25
N ARG A 43 10.31 -9.16 14.96
CA ARG A 43 10.34 -9.09 16.42
C ARG A 43 10.35 -7.63 16.88
N THR A 44 11.18 -6.81 16.28
CA THR A 44 11.23 -5.37 16.57
C THR A 44 9.92 -4.69 16.20
N SER A 45 9.32 -5.01 15.05
CA SER A 45 7.99 -4.51 14.66
C SER A 45 6.90 -4.90 15.69
N ASN A 46 6.85 -6.17 16.12
CA ASN A 46 5.91 -6.62 17.16
C ASN A 46 6.15 -5.92 18.50
N GLN A 47 7.41 -5.68 18.89
CA GLN A 47 7.73 -4.91 20.09
C GLN A 47 7.23 -3.47 19.99
N THR A 48 7.40 -2.82 18.82
CA THR A 48 6.87 -1.48 18.58
C THR A 48 5.34 -1.46 18.66
N LEU A 49 4.65 -2.48 18.16
CA LEU A 49 3.19 -2.60 18.29
C LEU A 49 2.78 -2.67 19.77
N ILE A 50 3.44 -3.53 20.56
CA ILE A 50 3.19 -3.65 22.00
C ILE A 50 3.39 -2.29 22.69
N LYS A 51 4.48 -1.59 22.38
CA LYS A 51 4.75 -0.26 22.93
C LYS A 51 3.72 0.79 22.52
N SER A 52 3.24 0.76 21.28
CA SER A 52 2.14 1.62 20.85
C SER A 52 0.86 1.35 21.65
N LYS A 53 0.49 0.07 21.84
CA LYS A 53 -0.67 -0.30 22.66
C LYS A 53 -0.53 0.13 24.13
N GLU A 54 0.66 0.00 24.72
CA GLU A 54 0.95 0.52 26.07
C GLU A 54 0.78 2.04 26.16
N VAL A 55 1.27 2.80 25.18
CA VAL A 55 1.13 4.26 25.13
C VAL A 55 -0.34 4.67 25.05
N VAL A 56 -1.12 4.01 24.18
CA VAL A 56 -2.56 4.25 24.06
C VAL A 56 -3.25 4.00 25.40
N THR A 57 -2.98 2.87 26.07
CA THR A 57 -3.52 2.57 27.41
C THR A 57 -3.13 3.63 28.45
N ASN A 58 -1.90 4.14 28.40
CA ASN A 58 -1.44 5.20 29.30
C ASN A 58 -2.17 6.53 29.06
N ILE A 59 -2.43 6.88 27.80
CA ILE A 59 -3.25 8.06 27.46
C ILE A 59 -4.66 7.91 28.02
N VAL A 60 -5.28 6.74 27.82
CA VAL A 60 -6.62 6.45 28.38
C VAL A 60 -6.62 6.54 29.90
N ASN A 61 -5.58 6.03 30.58
CA ASN A 61 -5.43 6.16 32.03
C ASN A 61 -5.41 7.62 32.49
N VAL A 62 -4.59 8.48 31.86
CA VAL A 62 -4.50 9.90 32.22
C VAL A 62 -5.84 10.61 32.00
N VAL A 63 -6.48 10.36 30.86
CA VAL A 63 -7.79 10.93 30.51
C VAL A 63 -8.87 10.48 31.49
N ASN A 64 -8.96 9.18 31.77
CA ASN A 64 -9.97 8.65 32.68
C ASN A 64 -9.73 9.06 34.13
N GLN A 65 -8.47 9.13 34.56
CA GLN A 65 -8.13 9.70 35.86
C GLN A 65 -8.65 11.13 35.94
N PHE A 66 -8.42 11.97 34.93
CA PHE A 66 -8.97 13.32 34.90
C PHE A 66 -10.50 13.32 34.98
N ILE A 67 -11.17 12.48 34.19
CA ILE A 67 -12.64 12.39 34.17
C ILE A 67 -13.17 12.03 35.56
N TYR A 68 -12.61 11.01 36.22
CA TYR A 68 -13.10 10.58 37.54
C TYR A 68 -12.75 11.55 38.66
N THR A 69 -11.53 12.10 38.69
CA THR A 69 -11.04 12.89 39.82
C THR A 69 -11.27 14.39 39.70
N PHE A 70 -11.56 14.89 38.49
CA PHE A 70 -11.86 16.30 38.28
C PHE A 70 -13.25 16.47 37.68
N ALA A 71 -13.51 15.97 36.48
CA ALA A 71 -14.78 16.24 35.79
C ALA A 71 -16.00 15.70 36.57
N ASN A 72 -15.87 14.54 37.20
CA ASN A 72 -16.97 13.84 37.89
C ASN A 72 -16.84 13.84 39.43
N ALA A 73 -15.92 14.62 40.00
CA ALA A 73 -15.58 14.55 41.44
C ALA A 73 -16.68 15.04 42.39
N ASN A 74 -17.55 15.97 41.95
CA ASN A 74 -18.59 16.65 42.74
C ASN A 74 -18.09 17.14 44.12
N PRO A 75 -17.08 18.03 44.16
CA PRO A 75 -16.51 18.54 45.41
C PRO A 75 -17.53 19.31 46.25
N SER A 76 -17.32 19.38 47.57
CA SER A 76 -18.18 20.14 48.47
C SER A 76 -18.06 21.64 48.20
N PRO A 77 -19.11 22.46 48.41
CA PRO A 77 -19.03 23.93 48.35
C PRO A 77 -17.93 24.56 49.22
N THR A 78 -17.43 23.82 50.22
CA THR A 78 -16.37 24.23 51.13
C THR A 78 -14.95 23.89 50.64
N ASP A 79 -14.81 23.10 49.57
CA ASP A 79 -13.50 22.75 49.01
C ASP A 79 -12.91 23.92 48.21
N LEU A 80 -11.60 24.11 48.34
CA LEU A 80 -10.85 25.13 47.59
C LEU A 80 -10.96 24.95 46.06
N ASN A 81 -11.26 23.73 45.60
CA ASN A 81 -11.43 23.37 44.20
C ASN A 81 -12.91 23.24 43.80
N TYR A 82 -13.84 23.82 44.56
CA TYR A 82 -15.26 23.77 44.26
C TYR A 82 -15.61 24.51 42.97
N TYR A 83 -16.44 23.90 42.13
CA TYR A 83 -17.10 24.56 41.01
C TYR A 83 -18.46 23.92 40.71
N ASN A 84 -19.31 24.65 39.99
CA ASN A 84 -20.69 24.23 39.73
C ASN A 84 -20.71 23.08 38.70
N GLN A 85 -20.85 21.85 39.20
CA GLN A 85 -20.88 20.61 38.41
C GLN A 85 -22.30 20.06 38.19
N SER A 86 -23.28 20.93 37.97
CA SER A 86 -24.69 20.54 37.85
C SER A 86 -25.03 19.69 36.60
N GLY A 87 -24.10 19.52 35.65
CA GLY A 87 -24.33 18.72 34.43
C GLY A 87 -24.30 17.19 34.63
N PRO A 88 -24.70 16.38 33.65
CA PRO A 88 -24.58 14.92 33.71
C PRO A 88 -23.12 14.45 33.83
N LEU A 89 -22.89 13.25 34.34
CA LEU A 89 -21.55 12.67 34.45
C LEU A 89 -20.96 12.46 33.05
N MET A 90 -19.70 12.88 32.88
CA MET A 90 -18.96 12.71 31.64
C MET A 90 -18.56 11.24 31.49
N PRO A 91 -18.86 10.59 30.36
CA PRO A 91 -18.51 9.18 30.16
C PRO A 91 -16.99 9.03 29.99
N PRO A 92 -16.39 7.99 30.58
CA PRO A 92 -14.96 7.70 30.45
C PRO A 92 -14.61 7.29 29.02
N LEU A 93 -13.36 7.53 28.64
CA LEU A 93 -12.77 6.99 27.43
C LEU A 93 -12.63 5.46 27.56
N CYS A 94 -13.02 4.75 26.52
CA CYS A 94 -12.89 3.31 26.44
C CYS A 94 -11.42 2.89 26.44
N TYR A 95 -11.11 1.81 27.17
CA TYR A 95 -9.87 1.08 26.98
C TYR A 95 -10.02 0.15 25.77
N PRO A 96 -9.27 0.38 24.68
CA PRO A 96 -9.33 -0.49 23.50
C PRO A 96 -8.64 -1.83 23.75
N TYR A 97 -7.83 -1.94 24.81
CA TYR A 97 -7.06 -3.14 25.13
C TYR A 97 -7.33 -3.66 26.55
N ASP A 98 -7.21 -4.97 26.73
CA ASP A 98 -7.23 -5.64 28.04
C ASP A 98 -5.85 -5.64 28.73
N SER A 99 -5.74 -6.28 29.90
CA SER A 99 -4.48 -6.38 30.65
C SER A 99 -3.37 -7.15 29.93
N ASN A 100 -3.72 -7.93 28.90
CA ASN A 100 -2.80 -8.68 28.06
C ASN A 100 -2.58 -7.98 26.69
N LEU A 101 -3.01 -6.72 26.55
CA LEU A 101 -2.94 -5.92 25.33
C LEU A 101 -3.71 -6.52 24.13
N GLN A 102 -4.72 -7.34 24.40
CA GLN A 102 -5.65 -7.86 23.41
C GLN A 102 -6.80 -6.89 23.20
N ASP A 103 -7.33 -6.85 21.99
CA ASP A 103 -8.39 -5.92 21.62
C ASP A 103 -9.67 -6.25 22.42
N ARG A 104 -10.28 -5.21 22.98
CA ARG A 104 -11.43 -5.30 23.88
C ARG A 104 -12.57 -4.46 23.32
N GLN A 105 -13.79 -4.98 23.42
CA GLN A 105 -14.97 -4.15 23.14
C GLN A 105 -15.25 -3.18 24.29
N CYS A 106 -15.63 -1.97 23.91
CA CYS A 106 -16.04 -0.94 24.85
C CYS A 106 -17.37 -1.29 25.53
N GLY A 107 -17.47 -0.98 26.81
CA GLY A 107 -18.72 -1.07 27.56
C GLY A 107 -19.74 -0.02 27.11
N SER A 108 -21.02 -0.25 27.44
CA SER A 108 -22.13 0.63 27.01
C SER A 108 -22.09 2.05 27.58
N ILE A 109 -21.26 2.29 28.62
CA ILE A 109 -21.10 3.58 29.29
C ILE A 109 -19.78 4.28 28.91
N GLU A 110 -18.92 3.62 28.15
CA GLU A 110 -17.64 4.14 27.70
C GLU A 110 -17.78 4.76 26.31
N VAL A 111 -16.94 5.74 25.98
CA VAL A 111 -16.88 6.32 24.63
C VAL A 111 -15.64 5.84 23.89
N SER A 112 -15.79 5.44 22.62
CA SER A 112 -14.65 5.12 21.76
C SER A 112 -13.84 6.38 21.44
N MET A 113 -12.56 6.21 21.07
CA MET A 113 -11.70 7.32 20.66
C MET A 113 -12.25 8.08 19.45
N GLU A 114 -12.87 7.36 18.51
CA GLU A 114 -13.53 7.93 17.33
C GLU A 114 -14.66 8.91 17.70
N ASN A 115 -15.47 8.57 18.70
CA ASN A 115 -16.68 9.32 19.05
C ASN A 115 -16.51 10.27 20.24
N ALA A 116 -15.43 10.15 21.02
CA ALA A 116 -15.25 10.89 22.26
C ALA A 116 -15.34 12.41 22.07
N SER A 117 -14.75 12.95 20.99
CA SER A 117 -14.82 14.41 20.70
C SER A 117 -16.26 14.91 20.53
N VAL A 118 -17.10 14.15 19.81
CA VAL A 118 -18.50 14.48 19.58
C VAL A 118 -19.31 14.37 20.87
N VAL A 119 -19.11 13.30 21.64
CA VAL A 119 -19.85 13.07 22.88
C VAL A 119 -19.49 14.09 23.95
N TRP A 120 -18.19 14.33 24.17
CA TRP A 120 -17.71 15.24 25.21
C TRP A 120 -18.02 16.71 24.96
N LYS A 121 -18.31 17.09 23.72
CA LYS A 121 -18.75 18.45 23.38
C LYS A 121 -20.02 18.87 24.14
N ASN A 122 -20.88 17.91 24.48
CA ASN A 122 -22.11 18.16 25.24
C ASN A 122 -21.89 18.42 26.74
N TYR A 123 -20.63 18.33 27.21
CA TYR A 123 -20.26 18.50 28.61
C TYR A 123 -19.47 19.79 28.86
N ILE A 124 -19.34 20.64 27.83
CA ILE A 124 -18.62 21.90 27.91
C ILE A 124 -19.45 22.94 28.67
N CYS A 125 -18.82 23.61 29.63
CA CYS A 125 -19.39 24.70 30.41
C CYS A 125 -18.79 26.06 29.98
N THR A 126 -19.51 27.14 30.26
CA THR A 126 -18.96 28.50 30.15
C THR A 126 -18.04 28.79 31.33
N LYS A 127 -16.84 29.28 31.05
CA LYS A 127 -15.78 29.61 32.01
C LYS A 127 -16.10 30.93 32.74
N SER A 128 -15.96 30.97 34.06
CA SER A 128 -16.01 32.18 34.88
C SER A 128 -14.66 32.91 34.91
N GLU A 129 -14.61 34.13 35.46
CA GLU A 129 -13.35 34.89 35.64
C GLU A 129 -12.29 34.14 36.48
N LEU A 130 -12.75 33.21 37.34
CA LEU A 130 -11.89 32.33 38.16
C LEU A 130 -11.43 31.06 37.43
N GLY A 131 -11.82 30.88 36.16
CA GLY A 131 -11.45 29.73 35.35
C GLY A 131 -12.31 28.48 35.56
N LEU A 132 -13.46 28.62 36.23
CA LEU A 132 -14.33 27.51 36.65
C LEU A 132 -15.62 27.46 35.83
N CYS A 133 -16.32 26.31 35.83
CA CYS A 133 -17.63 26.20 35.19
C CYS A 133 -18.68 27.03 35.93
N ASN A 134 -19.34 27.95 35.20
CA ASN A 134 -20.43 28.77 35.74
C ASN A 134 -21.83 28.19 35.45
N ASN A 135 -21.96 27.51 34.30
CA ASN A 135 -23.21 26.90 33.81
C ASN A 135 -23.16 25.36 33.94
N GLU A 136 -24.31 24.71 33.69
CA GLU A 136 -24.40 23.25 33.60
C GLU A 136 -23.35 22.69 32.63
N GLY A 137 -22.45 21.86 33.15
CA GLY A 137 -21.37 21.23 32.41
C GLY A 137 -20.32 20.64 33.35
N ARG A 138 -19.32 19.97 32.79
CA ARG A 138 -18.27 19.26 33.54
C ARG A 138 -16.86 19.76 33.24
N VAL A 139 -16.62 20.30 32.03
CA VAL A 139 -15.29 20.73 31.59
C VAL A 139 -15.33 22.10 30.89
N THR A 140 -14.27 22.89 31.01
CA THR A 140 -14.13 24.14 30.25
C THR A 140 -13.75 23.87 28.80
N GLN A 141 -13.91 24.86 27.92
CA GLN A 141 -13.46 24.77 26.51
C GLN A 141 -11.96 24.44 26.38
N ASP A 142 -11.11 25.00 27.24
CA ASP A 142 -9.66 24.77 27.23
C ASP A 142 -9.36 23.30 27.58
N THR A 143 -9.97 22.80 28.66
CA THR A 143 -9.85 21.40 29.10
C THR A 143 -10.37 20.44 28.03
N TYR A 144 -11.53 20.71 27.44
CA TYR A 144 -12.09 19.91 26.36
C TYR A 144 -11.10 19.79 25.19
N THR A 145 -10.48 20.91 24.79
CA THR A 145 -9.51 20.91 23.68
C THR A 145 -8.29 20.03 23.99
N GLN A 146 -7.79 20.05 25.23
CA GLN A 146 -6.70 19.18 25.66
C GLN A 146 -7.09 17.70 25.68
N LEU A 147 -8.29 17.38 26.17
CA LEU A 147 -8.81 16.01 26.16
C LEU A 147 -8.98 15.47 24.73
N VAL A 148 -9.50 16.29 23.81
CA VAL A 148 -9.64 15.92 22.40
C VAL A 148 -8.28 15.75 21.72
N ALA A 149 -7.30 16.60 22.03
CA ALA A 149 -5.94 16.43 21.52
C ALA A 149 -5.37 15.07 21.95
N ALA A 150 -5.47 14.72 23.24
CA ALA A 150 -5.02 13.42 23.75
C ALA A 150 -5.74 12.25 23.06
N VAL A 151 -7.06 12.34 22.87
CA VAL A 151 -7.85 11.33 22.17
C VAL A 151 -7.43 11.17 20.71
N ASN A 152 -7.19 12.27 19.99
CA ASN A 152 -6.78 12.22 18.59
C ASN A 152 -5.41 11.56 18.43
N GLU A 153 -4.47 11.83 19.33
CA GLU A 153 -3.16 11.16 19.34
C GLU A 153 -3.32 9.65 19.63
N SER A 154 -4.14 9.27 20.61
CA SER A 154 -4.39 7.85 20.89
C SER A 154 -5.12 7.15 19.73
N TYR A 155 -6.05 7.82 19.06
CA TYR A 155 -6.73 7.32 17.87
C TYR A 155 -5.74 7.09 16.72
N ALA A 156 -4.82 8.05 16.51
CA ALA A 156 -3.81 7.92 15.47
C ALA A 156 -2.88 6.73 15.75
N LEU A 157 -2.45 6.55 17.00
CA LEU A 157 -1.65 5.39 17.41
C LEU A 157 -2.42 4.08 17.25
N GLU A 158 -3.68 4.01 17.68
CA GLU A 158 -4.51 2.82 17.56
C GLU A 158 -4.74 2.43 16.08
N HIS A 159 -5.14 3.40 15.25
CA HIS A 159 -5.59 3.13 13.88
C HIS A 159 -4.44 3.02 12.87
N TYR A 160 -3.42 3.87 12.97
CA TYR A 160 -2.35 3.95 11.96
C TYR A 160 -1.10 3.15 12.32
N THR A 161 -0.89 2.76 13.58
CA THR A 161 0.30 1.95 13.91
C THR A 161 0.35 0.61 13.16
N PRO A 162 -0.73 -0.22 13.12
CA PRO A 162 -0.66 -1.51 12.45
C PRO A 162 -0.25 -1.44 10.96
N PRO A 163 -0.84 -0.59 10.10
CA PRO A 163 -0.41 -0.49 8.71
C PRO A 163 1.01 0.11 8.58
N LEU A 164 1.39 1.10 9.40
CA LEU A 164 2.74 1.65 9.39
C LEU A 164 3.80 0.60 9.74
N LEU A 165 3.50 -0.30 10.67
CA LEU A 165 4.39 -1.40 11.02
C LEU A 165 4.50 -2.45 9.93
N SER A 166 3.44 -2.67 9.15
CA SER A 166 3.47 -3.55 7.96
C SER A 166 4.33 -2.99 6.82
N LEU A 167 4.45 -1.66 6.75
CA LEU A 167 5.38 -0.99 5.85
C LEU A 167 6.81 -1.09 6.40
N GLN A 168 6.98 -0.84 7.70
CA GLN A 168 8.28 -0.87 8.36
C GLN A 168 8.94 -2.26 8.32
N ASN A 169 8.17 -3.35 8.53
CA ASN A 169 8.68 -4.72 8.40
C ASN A 169 8.70 -5.22 6.96
N CYS A 170 8.34 -4.37 5.99
CA CYS A 170 8.26 -4.67 4.57
C CYS A 170 7.30 -5.80 4.16
N SER A 171 6.48 -6.33 5.07
CA SER A 171 5.49 -7.36 4.74
C SER A 171 4.52 -6.87 3.66
N PHE A 172 4.05 -5.62 3.77
CA PHE A 172 3.19 -5.01 2.76
C PHE A 172 3.85 -4.99 1.37
N VAL A 173 5.14 -4.62 1.31
CA VAL A 173 5.89 -4.52 0.05
C VAL A 173 6.16 -5.91 -0.52
N GLN A 174 6.52 -6.88 0.32
CA GLN A 174 6.71 -8.26 -0.08
C GLN A 174 5.44 -8.88 -0.65
N ASP A 175 4.30 -8.67 0.01
CA ASP A 175 3.00 -9.16 -0.46
C ASP A 175 2.62 -8.53 -1.79
N THR A 176 2.86 -7.21 -1.94
CA THR A 176 2.63 -6.48 -3.19
C THR A 176 3.51 -7.01 -4.32
N PHE A 177 4.82 -7.19 -4.09
CA PHE A 177 5.73 -7.72 -5.10
C PHE A 177 5.45 -9.17 -5.44
N ARG A 178 5.00 -9.98 -4.46
CA ARG A 178 4.52 -11.34 -4.72
C ARG A 178 3.31 -11.34 -5.65
N GLU A 179 2.36 -10.45 -5.42
CA GLU A 179 1.21 -10.28 -6.31
C GLU A 179 1.65 -9.80 -7.70
N ILE A 180 2.58 -8.85 -7.79
CA ILE A 180 3.08 -8.36 -9.08
C ILE A 180 3.79 -9.46 -9.86
N LYS A 181 4.67 -10.21 -9.20
CA LYS A 181 5.44 -11.30 -9.80
C LYS A 181 4.52 -12.40 -10.33
N THR A 182 3.49 -12.76 -9.57
CA THR A 182 2.56 -13.84 -9.94
C THR A 182 1.55 -13.42 -11.01
N ARG A 183 1.01 -12.20 -10.92
CA ARG A 183 -0.03 -11.74 -11.86
C ARG A 183 0.48 -11.10 -13.13
N TYR A 184 1.64 -10.44 -13.10
CA TYR A 184 2.13 -9.65 -14.23
C TYR A 184 3.44 -10.17 -14.80
N CYS A 185 4.45 -10.44 -13.97
CA CYS A 185 5.76 -10.85 -14.50
C CYS A 185 5.69 -12.14 -15.33
N HIS A 186 5.06 -13.19 -14.78
CA HIS A 186 5.03 -14.49 -15.44
C HIS A 186 4.20 -14.50 -16.75
N PRO A 187 3.02 -13.85 -16.82
CA PRO A 187 2.29 -13.72 -18.09
C PRO A 187 2.99 -12.81 -19.10
N LEU A 188 3.53 -11.67 -18.63
CA LEU A 188 4.15 -10.67 -19.50
C LEU A 188 5.43 -11.19 -20.16
N GLU A 189 6.24 -11.95 -19.43
CA GLU A 189 7.41 -12.64 -20.00
C GLU A 189 7.00 -13.61 -21.11
N HIS A 190 5.94 -14.38 -20.89
CA HIS A 190 5.44 -15.33 -21.89
C HIS A 190 4.92 -14.63 -23.15
N ASP A 191 4.13 -13.57 -22.98
CA ASP A 191 3.56 -12.79 -24.09
C ASP A 191 4.66 -12.10 -24.90
N LEU A 192 5.68 -11.54 -24.24
CA LEU A 192 6.80 -10.88 -24.92
C LEU A 192 7.68 -11.88 -25.67
N GLN A 193 7.96 -13.05 -25.09
CA GLN A 193 8.65 -14.12 -25.79
C GLN A 193 7.90 -14.56 -27.06
N MET A 194 6.57 -14.65 -27.00
CA MET A 194 5.75 -15.00 -28.16
C MET A 194 5.82 -13.93 -29.26
N VAL A 195 5.78 -12.65 -28.88
CA VAL A 195 5.91 -11.53 -29.82
C VAL A 195 7.30 -11.48 -30.45
N ASP A 196 8.36 -11.62 -29.65
CA ASP A 196 9.75 -11.62 -30.14
C ASP A 196 10.00 -12.80 -31.11
N ALA A 197 9.48 -13.99 -30.80
CA ALA A 197 9.55 -15.13 -31.71
C ALA A 197 8.80 -14.87 -33.03
N GLY A 198 7.60 -14.28 -32.97
CA GLY A 198 6.81 -13.92 -34.15
C GLY A 198 7.51 -12.87 -35.02
N LEU A 199 8.07 -11.82 -34.40
CA LEU A 199 8.84 -10.79 -35.11
C LEU A 199 10.10 -11.36 -35.74
N GLY A 200 10.78 -12.30 -35.06
CA GLY A 200 11.93 -13.04 -35.59
C GLY A 200 11.56 -13.82 -36.86
N LEU A 201 10.46 -14.57 -36.84
CA LEU A 201 9.97 -15.32 -38.00
C LEU A 201 9.63 -14.42 -39.19
N ILE A 202 8.95 -13.29 -38.95
CA ILE A 202 8.63 -12.32 -39.99
C ILE A 202 9.90 -11.73 -40.60
N SER A 203 10.89 -11.38 -39.78
CA SER A 203 12.19 -10.86 -40.24
C SER A 203 12.90 -11.84 -41.18
N VAL A 204 12.98 -13.12 -40.78
CA VAL A 204 13.59 -14.17 -41.62
C VAL A 204 12.81 -14.37 -42.92
N GLY A 205 11.48 -14.38 -42.87
CA GLY A 205 10.62 -14.51 -44.05
C GLY A 205 10.83 -13.38 -45.05
N VAL A 206 10.89 -12.12 -44.59
CA VAL A 206 11.15 -10.96 -45.44
C VAL A 206 12.53 -11.06 -46.09
N MET A 207 13.56 -11.43 -45.34
CA MET A 207 14.92 -11.58 -45.88
C MET A 207 14.99 -12.66 -46.95
N LEU A 208 14.34 -13.81 -46.73
CA LEU A 208 14.26 -14.88 -47.74
C LEU A 208 13.51 -14.42 -48.99
N CYS A 209 12.37 -13.74 -48.83
CA CYS A 209 11.61 -13.17 -49.95
C CYS A 209 12.45 -12.19 -50.78
N LEU A 210 13.23 -11.32 -50.13
CA LEU A 210 14.12 -10.37 -50.80
C LEU A 210 15.24 -11.09 -51.57
N VAL A 211 15.86 -12.11 -50.97
CA VAL A 211 16.91 -12.92 -51.63
C VAL A 211 16.35 -13.63 -52.86
N LEU A 212 15.20 -14.28 -52.74
CA LEU A 212 14.53 -14.94 -53.87
C LEU A 212 14.15 -13.95 -54.97
N TRP A 213 13.70 -12.75 -54.60
CA TRP A 213 13.41 -11.67 -55.54
C TRP A 213 14.65 -11.23 -56.33
N ILE A 214 15.79 -11.06 -55.65
CA ILE A 214 17.06 -10.70 -56.31
C ILE A 214 17.48 -11.79 -57.29
N PHE A 215 17.38 -13.07 -56.92
CA PHE A 215 17.68 -14.18 -57.83
C PHE A 215 16.75 -14.22 -59.04
N TYR A 216 15.46 -13.99 -58.84
CA TYR A 216 14.47 -13.98 -59.92
C TYR A 216 14.69 -12.79 -60.87
N ALA A 217 14.83 -11.58 -60.33
CA ALA A 217 15.03 -10.37 -61.13
C ALA A 217 16.38 -10.34 -61.86
N ASN A 218 17.41 -10.97 -61.29
CA ASN A 218 18.74 -11.06 -61.88
C ASN A 218 18.90 -12.31 -62.77
N HIS A 219 17.85 -13.12 -62.96
CA HIS A 219 17.85 -14.21 -63.93
C HIS A 219 17.69 -13.61 -65.34
N PRO A 220 18.72 -13.64 -66.21
CA PRO A 220 18.62 -13.08 -67.54
C PRO A 220 17.60 -13.91 -68.33
N GLN A 221 16.50 -13.27 -68.75
CA GLN A 221 15.52 -13.87 -69.64
C GLN A 221 16.17 -14.08 -71.01
N ARG A 222 16.91 -15.19 -71.17
CA ARG A 222 17.31 -15.76 -72.46
C ARG A 222 16.11 -16.55 -73.01
N GLU A 223 15.07 -15.84 -73.40
CA GLU A 223 14.05 -16.34 -74.31
C GLU A 223 14.26 -15.62 -75.66
N GLY A 224 14.60 -16.25 -76.78
CA GLY A 224 14.85 -17.66 -77.03
C GLY A 224 15.66 -17.83 -78.32
N VAL A 225 16.55 -18.81 -78.34
CA VAL A 225 17.08 -19.42 -79.56
C VAL A 225 17.33 -20.87 -79.21
N PHE A 226 16.37 -21.75 -79.51
CA PHE A 226 16.58 -23.16 -79.84
C PHE A 226 15.22 -23.85 -79.90
N VAL A 227 14.55 -23.84 -81.07
CA VAL A 227 13.97 -25.04 -81.73
C VAL A 227 13.56 -24.63 -83.15
N THR A 228 14.51 -24.63 -84.08
CA THR A 228 14.25 -24.91 -85.50
C THR A 228 15.50 -25.53 -86.09
N LEU A 229 15.85 -26.72 -85.62
CA LEU A 229 16.67 -27.62 -86.42
C LEU A 229 16.20 -29.04 -86.11
N PHE A 230 15.82 -29.74 -87.19
CA PHE A 230 15.41 -31.14 -87.27
C PHE A 230 13.94 -31.50 -86.98
N SER A 231 13.17 -31.61 -88.06
CA SER A 231 12.32 -32.78 -88.28
C SER A 231 12.24 -33.10 -89.79
N PRO A 232 12.19 -34.38 -90.19
CA PRO A 232 12.65 -34.85 -91.49
C PRO A 232 11.55 -35.02 -92.55
N ILE A 233 12.03 -35.16 -93.77
CA ILE A 233 11.41 -35.71 -94.98
C ILE A 233 10.25 -36.69 -94.67
N ARG A 234 9.03 -36.35 -95.11
CA ARG A 234 7.92 -37.30 -95.33
C ARG A 234 7.66 -37.44 -96.83
N LYS A 235 7.84 -38.66 -97.35
CA LYS A 235 7.54 -39.06 -98.72
C LYS A 235 6.02 -39.15 -98.98
N ARG A 236 5.66 -38.79 -100.23
CA ARG A 236 4.76 -39.45 -101.21
C ARG A 236 3.27 -39.07 -101.38
N GLN A 237 2.97 -38.94 -102.68
CA GLN A 237 1.73 -39.15 -103.46
C GLN A 237 0.73 -37.99 -103.60
N LYS A 238 0.66 -37.37 -104.78
CA LYS A 238 -0.11 -37.86 -105.94
C LYS A 238 0.54 -37.38 -107.24
#